data_AF-A0A2R6F9N9-F1
#
_entry.id   AF-A0A2R6F9N9-F1
#
_cell.length_a   1.000
_cell.length_b   1.000
_cell.length_c   1.000
_cell.angle_alpha   90.00
_cell.angle_beta   90.00
_cell.angle_gamma   90.00
#
_symmetry.space_group_name_H-M   'P 1'
#
loop_
_entity.id
_entity.type
_entity.pdbx_description
1 polymer ?
#
loop_
_entity_poly.entity_id
_entity_poly.type
_entity_poly.pdbx_seq_one_letter_code
_entity_poly.pdbx_strand_id
1 'polypeptide(L)'
;MVNGAHADGEVEPEHYARFEERAGNSAMTPDGRLIVSRHPFPYGEAPEYRVVEHVGNGTVEPFPNEEWSTPPGRTASASAR
;
A
#
# COMPACT_ATOMS: atom_id res chain seq x y z
N MET A 1 -38.19 16.77 -8.66
CA MET A 1 -37.09 15.82 -8.95
C MET A 1 -36.08 16.59 -9.78
N VAL A 2 -34.96 17.00 -9.19
CA VAL A 2 -33.88 17.68 -9.94
C VAL A 2 -32.91 16.60 -10.38
N ASN A 3 -32.86 16.34 -11.68
CA ASN A 3 -31.91 15.42 -12.29
C ASN A 3 -30.58 16.19 -12.41
N GLY A 4 -29.62 15.89 -11.54
CA GLY A 4 -28.29 16.52 -11.57
C GLY A 4 -27.52 16.01 -12.77
N ALA A 5 -27.55 16.74 -13.88
CA ALA A 5 -26.65 16.52 -14.99
C ALA A 5 -25.21 16.70 -14.48
N HIS A 6 -24.45 15.62 -14.42
CA HIS A 6 -23.00 15.70 -14.32
C HIS A 6 -22.53 16.43 -15.57
N ALA A 7 -21.94 17.62 -15.40
CA ALA A 7 -21.35 18.36 -16.51
C ALA A 7 -20.28 17.46 -17.15
N ASP A 8 -20.40 17.22 -18.46
CA ASP A 8 -19.45 16.46 -19.30
C ASP A 8 -18.10 17.21 -19.47
N GLY A 9 -17.56 17.76 -18.39
CA GLY A 9 -16.18 18.26 -18.36
C GLY A 9 -15.22 17.09 -18.24
N GLU A 10 -14.14 17.12 -19.03
CA GLU A 10 -13.04 16.17 -18.89
C GLU A 10 -12.44 16.29 -17.48
N VAL A 11 -12.54 15.22 -16.70
CA VAL A 11 -12.01 15.17 -15.33
C VAL A 11 -10.61 14.58 -15.39
N GLU A 12 -9.60 15.40 -15.12
CA GLU A 12 -8.23 14.94 -14.91
C GLU A 12 -8.10 14.39 -13.49
N PRO A 13 -7.88 13.07 -13.30
CA PRO A 13 -7.74 12.50 -11.96
C PRO A 13 -6.43 12.95 -11.30
N GLU A 14 -6.50 13.26 -10.01
CA GLU A 14 -5.31 13.53 -9.21
C GLU A 14 -4.48 12.25 -9.03
N HIS A 15 -3.18 12.34 -9.27
CA HIS A 15 -2.22 11.29 -8.95
C HIS A 15 -1.80 11.39 -7.49
N TYR A 16 -2.42 10.57 -6.64
CA TYR A 16 -2.13 10.58 -5.19
C TYR A 16 -0.82 9.87 -4.84
N ALA A 17 -0.56 8.68 -5.40
CA ALA A 17 0.64 7.89 -5.10
C ALA A 17 1.12 7.08 -6.31
N ARG A 18 2.42 6.81 -6.35
CA ARG A 18 3.09 5.94 -7.33
C ARG A 18 3.94 4.91 -6.61
N PHE A 19 3.86 3.67 -7.07
CA PHE A 19 4.62 2.54 -6.54
C PHE A 19 5.53 1.97 -7.63
N GLU A 20 6.73 1.55 -7.26
CA GLU A 20 7.64 0.83 -8.15
C GLU A 20 7.20 -0.62 -8.30
N GLU A 21 6.73 -1.22 -7.19
CA GLU A 21 6.18 -2.56 -7.17
C GLU A 21 4.67 -2.56 -7.46
N ARG A 22 4.15 -3.75 -7.80
CA ARG A 22 2.73 -3.92 -8.09
C ARG A 22 1.88 -3.70 -6.82
N ALA A 23 1.11 -2.63 -6.84
CA ALA A 23 0.05 -2.40 -5.86
C ALA A 23 -1.06 -3.47 -5.98
N GLY A 24 -1.53 -3.93 -4.82
CA GLY A 24 -2.69 -4.81 -4.66
C GLY A 24 -3.91 -4.01 -4.25
N ASN A 25 -4.47 -4.30 -3.08
CA ASN A 25 -5.64 -3.61 -2.54
C ASN A 25 -5.22 -2.32 -1.83
N SER A 26 -5.95 -1.23 -2.06
CA SER A 26 -5.74 0.06 -1.38
C SER A 26 -6.87 0.38 -0.40
N ALA A 27 -6.53 0.95 0.76
CA ALA A 27 -7.46 1.48 1.74
C ALA A 27 -7.03 2.89 2.17
N MET A 28 -7.96 3.83 2.16
CA MET A 28 -7.77 5.17 2.73
C MET A 28 -8.33 5.20 4.15
N THR A 29 -7.54 5.68 5.10
CA THR A 29 -8.00 5.89 6.47
C THR A 29 -8.74 7.24 6.60
N PRO A 30 -9.57 7.44 7.64
CA PRO A 30 -10.26 8.71 7.87
C PRO A 30 -9.31 9.91 8.07
N ASP A 31 -8.10 9.65 8.57
CA ASP A 31 -7.01 10.63 8.72
C ASP A 31 -6.16 10.80 7.44
N GLY A 32 -6.58 10.21 6.31
CA GLY A 32 -6.00 10.45 5.00
C GLY A 32 -4.74 9.65 4.68
N ARG A 33 -4.46 8.57 5.42
CA ARG A 33 -3.33 7.67 5.15
C ARG A 33 -3.74 6.64 4.11
N LEU A 34 -2.80 6.31 3.22
CA LEU A 34 -2.98 5.28 2.20
C LEU A 34 -2.27 4.00 2.63
N ILE A 35 -3.04 2.94 2.88
CA ILE A 35 -2.54 1.59 3.17
C ILE A 35 -2.72 0.72 1.94
N VAL A 36 -1.67 0.00 1.53
CA VAL A 36 -1.65 -0.81 0.30
C VAL A 36 -1.12 -2.21 0.59
N SER A 37 -1.84 -3.24 0.16
CA SER A 37 -1.31 -4.60 0.10
C SER A 37 -0.47 -4.79 -1.17
N ARG A 38 0.65 -5.52 -1.10
CA ARG A 38 1.52 -5.81 -2.26
C ARG A 38 1.38 -7.27 -2.67
N HIS A 39 0.95 -7.51 -3.91
CA HIS A 39 0.73 -8.86 -4.47
C HIS A 39 1.59 -9.06 -5.73
N PRO A 40 2.89 -9.39 -5.60
CA PRO A 40 3.74 -9.63 -6.76
C PRO A 40 3.28 -10.89 -7.52
N PHE A 41 3.27 -10.78 -8.85
CA PHE A 41 3.09 -11.88 -9.80
C PHE A 41 4.29 -11.90 -10.74
N PRO A 42 4.90 -13.07 -11.05
CA PRO A 42 4.50 -14.42 -10.63
C PRO A 42 4.81 -14.72 -9.15
N TYR A 43 4.15 -15.75 -8.59
CA TYR A 43 4.20 -16.20 -7.18
C TYR A 43 5.60 -16.55 -6.60
N GLY A 44 6.68 -16.32 -7.35
CA GLY A 44 8.03 -16.76 -6.98
C GLY A 44 8.73 -15.90 -5.93
N GLU A 45 8.40 -14.62 -5.84
CA GLU A 45 9.07 -13.69 -4.93
C GLU A 45 8.04 -13.00 -4.04
N ALA A 46 8.04 -13.35 -2.75
CA ALA A 46 7.26 -12.61 -1.76
C ALA A 46 7.84 -11.20 -1.62
N PRO A 47 7.00 -10.15 -1.56
CA PRO A 47 7.51 -8.79 -1.39
C PRO A 47 8.17 -8.70 -0.01
N GLU A 48 9.09 -7.75 0.15
CA GLU A 48 9.79 -7.54 1.42
C GLU A 48 8.80 -7.35 2.58
N TYR A 49 7.79 -6.51 2.33
CA TYR A 49 6.64 -6.21 3.18
C TYR A 49 5.33 -6.49 2.43
N ARG A 50 4.38 -7.18 3.03
CA ARG A 50 3.10 -7.53 2.38
C ARG A 50 2.08 -6.41 2.41
N VAL A 51 2.13 -5.57 3.43
CA VAL A 51 1.25 -4.41 3.60
C VAL A 51 2.09 -3.22 4.02
N VAL A 52 1.91 -2.11 3.32
CA VAL A 52 2.66 -0.89 3.54
C VAL A 52 1.74 0.32 3.65
N GLU A 53 2.18 1.31 4.39
CA GLU A 53 1.66 2.68 4.34
C GLU A 53 2.47 3.50 3.35
N HIS A 54 1.79 4.30 2.54
CA HIS A 54 2.44 5.33 1.73
C HIS A 54 2.68 6.58 2.56
N VAL A 55 3.94 6.95 2.75
CA VAL A 55 4.34 8.11 3.57
C VAL A 55 4.75 9.34 2.74
N GLY A 56 4.51 9.29 1.42
CA GLY A 56 4.78 10.38 0.48
C GLY A 56 6.05 10.19 -0.36
N ASN A 57 6.15 10.94 -1.46
CA ASN A 57 7.31 10.93 -2.38
C ASN A 57 7.73 9.53 -2.87
N GLY A 58 6.77 8.63 -3.07
CA GLY A 58 7.02 7.25 -3.49
C GLY A 58 7.57 6.34 -2.38
N THR A 59 7.73 6.84 -1.15
CA THR A 59 8.26 6.06 -0.02
C THR A 59 7.14 5.31 0.68
N VAL A 60 7.47 4.14 1.23
CA VAL A 60 6.55 3.27 1.95
C VAL A 60 7.16 2.74 3.24
N GLU A 61 6.32 2.49 4.24
CA GLU A 61 6.69 1.89 5.53
C GLU A 61 5.83 0.66 5.83
N PRO A 62 6.35 -0.37 6.54
CA PRO A 62 5.57 -1.56 6.85
C PRO A 62 4.41 -1.25 7.80
N PHE A 63 3.21 -1.72 7.47
CA PHE A 63 2.01 -1.54 8.30
C PHE A 63 1.48 -2.89 8.83
N PRO A 64 1.04 -2.98 10.10
CA PRO A 64 1.16 -1.95 11.14
C PRO A 64 2.59 -1.82 11.70
N ASN A 65 3.46 -2.80 11.42
CA ASN A 65 4.87 -2.81 11.76
C ASN A 65 5.61 -3.87 10.92
N GLU A 66 6.94 -3.88 11.02
CA GLU A 66 7.80 -4.82 10.28
C GLU A 66 7.54 -6.29 10.60
N GLU A 67 7.37 -6.64 11.88
CA GLU A 67 7.18 -8.03 12.32
C GLU A 67 5.93 -8.65 11.66
N TRP A 68 4.85 -7.87 11.58
CA TRP A 68 3.61 -8.33 10.95
C TRP A 68 3.69 -8.35 9.42
N SER A 69 4.35 -7.35 8.83
CA SER A 69 4.37 -7.19 7.38
C SER A 69 5.37 -8.12 6.67
N THR A 70 6.31 -8.70 7.41
CA THR A 70 7.28 -9.67 6.89
C THR A 70 6.80 -11.13 7.06
N PRO A 71 7.37 -12.09 6.31
CA PRO A 71 7.15 -13.51 6.57
C PRO A 71 7.61 -13.94 7.98
N PRO A 72 6.83 -14.79 8.69
CA PRO A 72 7.27 -15.34 9.97
C PRO A 72 8.58 -16.12 9.79
N GLY A 73 9.52 -15.94 10.72
CA GLY A 73 10.85 -16.58 10.66
C GLY A 73 11.96 -15.71 10.08
N ARG A 74 11.68 -14.47 9.67
CA ARG A 74 12.72 -13.46 9.33
C ARG A 74 13.26 -12.74 10.58
N THR A 75 12.64 -12.88 11.75
CA THR A 75 13.17 -12.35 13.02
C THR A 75 14.53 -12.97 13.33
N ALA A 76 15.52 -12.08 13.53
CA ALA A 76 16.91 -12.41 13.75
C ALA A 76 17.12 -13.52 14.81
N SER A 77 17.94 -14.50 14.43
CA SER A 77 18.83 -15.14 15.40
C SER A 77 19.68 -14.05 16.05
N ALA A 78 19.30 -13.62 17.24
CA ALA A 78 20.16 -12.85 18.14
C ALA A 78 19.68 -13.02 19.59
N SER A 79 20.01 -14.17 20.17
CA SER A 79 21.00 -14.26 21.25
C SER A 79 20.60 -15.36 22.24
N ALA A 80 21.55 -16.25 22.45
CA ALA A 80 21.52 -17.32 23.44
C ALA A 80 21.09 -16.81 24.83
N ARG A 81 20.27 -17.62 25.51
CA ARG A 81 20.37 -17.89 26.94
C ARG A 81 20.13 -19.37 27.17
#